data_AF-A0A0K6SB87-F1
#
_entry.id   AF-A0A0K6SB87-F1
#
_cell.length_a   1.000
_cell.length_b   1.000
_cell.length_c   1.000
_cell.angle_alpha   90.00
_cell.angle_beta   90.00
_cell.angle_gamma   90.00
#
_symmetry.space_group_name_H-M   'P 1'
#
loop_
_entity.id
_entity.type
_entity.pdbx_description
1 polymer ?
#
loop_
_entity_poly.entity_id
_entity_poly.type
_entity_poly.pdbx_seq_one_letter_code
_entity_poly.pdbx_strand_id
1 'polypeptide(L)'
;MRTPLPPVDGTSRLYAKGGVIPLLQSSCANMASSSNGKIQNLPHQLASLERNAVDGTWLLVDIFDGRHGPYNRVLLTHDALVRAARRASVKQLLESALPYTQDVVGAMARAQTCSAFAVCVYAPPPISLNADALVVEGTPELRVASRTEPADGDGRGLRVPRAGKRQEGGRGEGEFIVAVATTEWSQRMRPTPSGRWDKERVGGGVIAALAGVIGCRAEDLRPVIPTFAWQGASCRTRVRDGPPCIYDARIGLGVCGNIFGGLGLGGAASSAEALFSSCVSMNGGEMTVLPGEGSWELAVPPPGAFDLCALDLECLGVGRAGQPDDGLDHTWPAAVSIARGKDVRAADSMAKYRSRNVLEADRRRAGGEVDGRREESGQRRRGGRGNYRGGYRGGKR
;
A
#
# COMPACT_ATOMS: atom_id res chain seq x y z
N MET A 1 -10.05 -37.26 -14.68
CA MET A 1 -11.20 -36.80 -13.88
C MET A 1 -10.65 -36.17 -12.61
N ARG A 2 -10.87 -34.86 -12.39
CA ARG A 2 -10.40 -34.19 -11.17
C ARG A 2 -11.43 -34.41 -10.07
N THR A 3 -10.99 -34.95 -8.94
CA THR A 3 -11.81 -35.14 -7.75
C THR A 3 -12.30 -33.76 -7.28
N PRO A 4 -13.60 -33.55 -7.05
CA PRO A 4 -14.08 -32.32 -6.44
C PRO A 4 -13.41 -32.16 -5.07
N LEU A 5 -12.92 -30.96 -4.78
CA LEU A 5 -12.38 -30.64 -3.46
C LEU A 5 -13.48 -30.81 -2.41
N PRO A 6 -13.12 -31.22 -1.17
CA PRO A 6 -14.07 -31.20 -0.07
C PRO A 6 -14.68 -29.80 0.06
N PRO A 7 -15.94 -29.69 0.51
CA PRO A 7 -16.55 -28.39 0.79
C PRO A 7 -15.61 -27.62 1.70
N VAL A 8 -15.27 -26.39 1.30
CA VAL A 8 -14.48 -25.50 2.16
C VAL A 8 -15.32 -25.30 3.42
N ASP A 9 -14.77 -25.64 4.58
CA ASP A 9 -15.43 -25.45 5.87
C ASP A 9 -15.94 -23.99 5.94
N GLY A 10 -17.10 -23.78 6.58
CA GLY A 10 -17.91 -22.54 6.53
C GLY A 10 -17.26 -21.24 7.01
N THR A 11 -15.94 -21.17 7.11
CA THR A 11 -15.09 -20.05 7.52
C THR A 11 -14.47 -19.27 6.35
N SER A 12 -14.71 -19.68 5.10
CA SER A 12 -14.14 -19.02 3.92
C SER A 12 -15.21 -18.58 2.93
N ARG A 13 -15.02 -17.39 2.35
CA ARG A 13 -15.92 -16.83 1.32
C ARG A 13 -15.18 -16.70 -0.02
N LEU A 14 -15.86 -17.09 -1.10
CA LEU A 14 -15.35 -17.12 -2.47
C LEU A 14 -15.82 -15.89 -3.28
N TYR A 15 -14.93 -15.27 -4.05
CA TYR A 15 -15.26 -14.08 -4.85
C TYR A 15 -14.68 -14.13 -6.28
N ALA A 16 -15.46 -13.64 -7.25
CA ALA A 16 -15.04 -13.43 -8.63
C ALA A 16 -14.69 -11.95 -8.89
N LYS A 17 -13.62 -11.69 -9.65
CA LYS A 17 -12.98 -10.36 -9.86
C LYS A 17 -13.85 -9.32 -10.60
N GLY A 18 -15.04 -9.70 -11.10
CA GLY A 18 -15.82 -8.97 -12.11
C GLY A 18 -16.59 -7.71 -11.68
N GLY A 19 -16.66 -7.35 -10.38
CA GLY A 19 -17.58 -6.30 -9.92
C GLY A 19 -17.04 -4.85 -9.88
N VAL A 20 -15.74 -4.66 -9.62
CA VAL A 20 -15.22 -3.34 -9.19
C VAL A 20 -14.65 -2.49 -10.33
N ILE A 21 -14.09 -3.14 -11.36
CA ILE A 21 -13.49 -2.46 -12.52
C ILE A 21 -14.53 -1.70 -13.37
N PRO A 22 -15.74 -2.23 -13.65
CA PRO A 22 -16.74 -1.52 -14.44
C PRO A 22 -17.23 -0.21 -13.80
N LEU A 23 -17.40 -0.17 -12.48
CA LEU A 23 -17.84 1.03 -11.73
C LEU A 23 -16.83 2.18 -11.82
N LEU A 24 -15.54 1.87 -11.74
CA LEU A 24 -14.46 2.85 -11.89
C LEU A 24 -14.32 3.31 -13.35
N GLN A 25 -14.48 2.40 -14.31
CA GLN A 25 -14.45 2.74 -15.73
C GLN A 25 -15.61 3.66 -16.13
N SER A 26 -16.84 3.40 -15.66
CA SER A 26 -17.99 4.26 -15.92
C SER A 26 -17.83 5.65 -15.31
N SER A 27 -17.30 5.74 -14.08
CA SER A 27 -17.08 7.03 -13.40
C SER A 27 -15.99 7.86 -14.09
N CYS A 28 -14.88 7.24 -14.50
CA CYS A 28 -13.82 7.90 -15.26
C CYS A 28 -14.27 8.30 -16.67
N ALA A 29 -15.06 7.46 -17.36
CA ALA A 29 -15.58 7.76 -18.69
C ALA A 29 -16.55 8.96 -18.68
N ASN A 30 -17.36 9.09 -17.63
CA ASN A 30 -18.28 10.22 -17.47
C ASN A 30 -17.55 11.55 -17.18
N MET A 31 -16.43 11.50 -16.46
CA MET A 31 -15.60 12.70 -16.23
C MET A 31 -14.81 13.11 -17.47
N ALA A 32 -14.32 12.13 -18.24
CA ALA A 32 -13.53 12.38 -19.45
C ALA A 32 -14.39 12.96 -20.60
N SER A 33 -15.68 12.63 -20.67
CA SER A 33 -16.58 13.14 -21.71
C SER A 33 -17.05 14.58 -21.45
N SER A 34 -17.00 15.06 -20.20
CA SER A 34 -17.46 16.41 -19.83
C SER A 34 -16.36 17.49 -19.85
N SER A 35 -15.08 17.11 -19.94
CA SER A 35 -13.98 18.08 -19.94
C SER A 35 -13.27 18.12 -21.29
N ASN A 36 -13.26 19.29 -21.95
CA ASN A 36 -12.29 19.61 -23.01
C ASN A 36 -10.82 19.67 -22.50
N GLY A 37 -10.55 19.14 -21.31
CA GLY A 37 -9.24 19.13 -20.68
C GLY A 37 -8.38 18.00 -21.23
N LYS A 38 -7.19 18.32 -21.71
CA LYS A 38 -6.18 17.33 -22.10
C LYS A 38 -5.60 16.69 -20.84
N ILE A 39 -5.97 15.44 -20.54
CA ILE A 39 -5.28 14.66 -19.50
C ILE A 39 -3.87 14.35 -20.00
N GLN A 40 -2.87 14.89 -19.33
CA GLN A 40 -1.47 14.61 -19.62
C GLN A 40 -0.89 13.68 -18.55
N ASN A 41 -0.63 12.44 -18.93
CA ASN A 41 0.09 11.50 -18.08
C ASN A 41 1.58 11.72 -18.28
N LEU A 42 2.25 12.26 -17.27
CA LEU A 42 3.68 12.46 -17.27
C LEU A 42 4.38 11.41 -16.40
N PRO A 43 5.47 10.79 -16.87
CA PRO A 43 6.21 9.78 -16.11
C PRO A 43 7.17 10.41 -15.07
N HIS A 44 6.78 11.53 -14.44
CA HIS A 44 7.61 12.20 -13.44
C HIS A 44 7.36 11.64 -12.04
N GLN A 45 8.45 11.26 -11.38
CA GLN A 45 8.42 11.00 -9.94
C GLN A 45 8.73 12.30 -9.22
N LEU A 46 7.76 12.83 -8.46
CA LEU A 46 7.97 14.04 -7.66
C LEU A 46 8.96 13.80 -6.52
N ALA A 47 9.63 14.85 -6.08
CA ALA A 47 10.59 14.90 -4.99
C ALA A 47 10.23 15.94 -3.93
N SER A 48 9.71 17.10 -4.35
CA SER A 48 9.26 18.17 -3.46
C SER A 48 8.13 19.00 -4.09
N LEU A 49 7.46 19.74 -3.21
CA LEU A 49 6.54 20.83 -3.53
C LEU A 49 7.20 22.13 -3.11
N GLU A 50 7.18 23.13 -3.98
CA GLU A 50 7.59 24.50 -3.68
C GLU A 50 6.39 25.42 -3.90
N ARG A 51 6.20 26.39 -3.00
CA ARG A 51 5.19 27.42 -3.18
C ARG A 51 5.87 28.76 -3.44
N ASN A 52 5.50 29.39 -4.54
CA ASN A 52 6.00 30.71 -4.90
C ASN A 52 5.41 31.76 -3.93
N ALA A 53 6.29 32.50 -3.25
CA ALA A 53 5.89 33.50 -2.28
C ALA A 53 5.25 34.75 -2.91
N VAL A 54 5.49 35.00 -4.20
CA VAL A 54 5.02 36.20 -4.91
C VAL A 54 3.58 36.05 -5.38
N ASP A 55 3.27 34.95 -6.05
CA ASP A 55 1.95 34.72 -6.68
C ASP A 55 1.15 33.59 -6.00
N GLY A 56 1.72 32.93 -4.99
CA GLY A 56 1.06 31.86 -4.24
C GLY A 56 0.92 30.54 -5.01
N THR A 57 1.46 30.44 -6.23
CA THR A 57 1.36 29.25 -7.08
C THR A 57 2.30 28.14 -6.64
N TRP A 58 1.97 26.90 -7.03
CA TRP A 58 2.77 25.72 -6.76
C TRP A 58 3.71 25.39 -7.91
N LEU A 59 4.89 24.92 -7.54
CA LEU A 59 5.85 24.28 -8.41
C LEU A 59 6.12 22.86 -7.90
N LEU A 60 5.99 21.88 -8.78
CA LEU A 60 6.33 20.49 -8.48
C LEU A 60 7.75 20.24 -8.97
N VAL A 61 8.62 19.72 -8.10
CA VAL A 61 9.99 19.37 -8.47
C VAL A 61 10.10 17.86 -8.51
N ASP A 62 10.58 17.32 -9.63
CA ASP A 62 10.79 15.89 -9.79
C ASP A 62 12.16 15.42 -9.25
N ILE A 63 12.37 14.11 -9.20
CA ILE A 63 13.62 13.53 -8.71
C ILE A 63 14.84 13.88 -9.57
N PHE A 64 14.67 14.38 -10.78
CA PHE A 64 15.75 14.87 -11.66
C PHE A 64 15.89 16.39 -11.60
N ASP A 65 15.30 17.01 -10.58
CA ASP A 65 15.29 18.46 -10.39
C ASP A 65 14.54 19.23 -11.50
N GLY A 66 13.73 18.51 -12.30
CA GLY A 66 12.81 19.06 -13.28
C GLY A 66 11.66 19.79 -12.59
N ARG A 67 11.31 20.97 -13.12
CA ARG A 67 10.35 21.90 -12.52
C ARG A 67 9.06 21.96 -13.36
N HIS A 68 7.92 21.69 -12.72
CA HIS A 68 6.60 21.60 -13.37
C HIS A 68 5.63 22.60 -12.73
N GLY A 69 5.04 23.49 -13.53
CA GLY A 69 4.15 24.57 -13.07
C GLY A 69 4.32 25.85 -13.89
N PRO A 70 3.78 26.99 -13.41
CA PRO A 70 3.09 27.18 -12.13
C PRO A 70 1.68 26.56 -12.11
N TYR A 71 1.27 26.04 -10.95
CA TYR A 71 -0.08 25.51 -10.74
C TYR A 71 -0.80 26.31 -9.66
N ASN A 72 -2.02 26.74 -9.94
CA ASN A 72 -2.87 27.40 -8.94
C ASN A 72 -3.36 26.42 -7.87
N ARG A 73 -3.45 25.14 -8.23
CA ARG A 73 -3.98 24.09 -7.35
C ARG A 73 -3.21 22.79 -7.54
N VAL A 74 -2.99 22.07 -6.44
CA VAL A 74 -2.36 20.74 -6.44
C VAL A 74 -3.27 19.78 -5.68
N LEU A 75 -3.65 18.68 -6.32
CA LEU A 75 -4.44 17.62 -5.71
C LEU A 75 -3.57 16.37 -5.59
N LEU A 76 -3.31 15.92 -4.37
CA LEU A 76 -2.50 14.75 -4.08
C LEU A 76 -3.39 13.55 -3.80
N THR A 77 -3.02 12.39 -4.34
CA THR A 77 -3.61 11.11 -3.97
C THR A 77 -2.70 10.42 -2.96
N HIS A 78 -3.22 10.19 -1.75
CA HIS A 78 -2.54 9.42 -0.72
C HIS A 78 -2.70 7.93 -1.02
N ASP A 79 -1.59 7.31 -1.39
CA ASP A 79 -1.47 5.85 -1.40
C ASP A 79 -1.01 5.38 -0.01
N ALA A 80 -1.86 4.62 0.67
CA ALA A 80 -1.51 3.98 1.93
C ALA A 80 -0.36 2.96 1.76
N LEU A 81 -0.10 2.48 0.53
CA LEU A 81 0.99 1.56 0.19
C LEU A 81 2.34 2.28 0.03
N VAL A 82 2.86 2.85 1.12
CA VAL A 82 4.16 3.56 1.16
C VAL A 82 5.33 2.70 0.65
N ARG A 83 5.21 1.36 0.62
CA ARG A 83 6.25 0.45 0.10
C ARG A 83 6.19 0.16 -1.40
N ALA A 84 5.02 0.28 -2.03
CA ALA A 84 4.93 0.30 -3.49
C ALA A 84 5.37 1.68 -4.01
N ALA A 85 5.04 2.73 -3.26
CA ALA A 85 5.55 4.07 -3.44
C ALA A 85 6.96 4.24 -2.84
N ARG A 86 7.98 3.54 -3.39
CA ARG A 86 9.38 4.02 -3.30
C ARG A 86 9.60 5.40 -3.98
N ARG A 87 8.51 6.04 -4.38
CA ARG A 87 8.32 7.34 -5.01
C ARG A 87 7.99 8.33 -3.90
N ALA A 88 8.32 9.62 -4.01
CA ALA A 88 8.18 10.56 -2.88
C ALA A 88 6.83 10.37 -2.18
N SER A 89 6.89 9.97 -0.91
CA SER A 89 5.67 9.76 -0.15
C SER A 89 4.93 11.09 -0.03
N VAL A 90 3.60 11.07 0.02
CA VAL A 90 2.80 12.28 0.27
C VAL A 90 3.31 13.03 1.52
N LYS A 91 3.79 12.30 2.54
CA LYS A 91 4.43 12.87 3.73
C LYS A 91 5.63 13.76 3.36
N GLN A 92 6.54 13.28 2.52
CA GLN A 92 7.72 14.02 2.06
C GLN A 92 7.31 15.26 1.25
N LEU A 93 6.37 15.11 0.32
CA LEU A 93 5.89 16.22 -0.51
C LEU A 93 5.32 17.34 0.36
N LEU A 94 4.47 16.98 1.33
CA LEU A 94 3.88 17.95 2.25
C LEU A 94 4.95 18.59 3.15
N GLU A 95 5.88 17.81 3.72
CA GLU A 95 6.95 18.35 4.57
C GLU A 95 7.89 19.31 3.83
N SER A 96 8.15 19.08 2.53
CA SER A 96 9.02 19.95 1.73
C SER A 96 8.47 21.36 1.51
N ALA A 97 7.15 21.54 1.69
CA ALA A 97 6.46 22.82 1.56
C ALA A 97 6.02 23.41 2.91
N LEU A 98 6.55 22.93 4.04
CA LEU A 98 6.36 23.60 5.32
C LEU A 98 6.95 25.02 5.28
N PRO A 99 6.32 26.02 5.93
CA PRO A 99 5.16 25.89 6.80
C PRO A 99 3.80 25.94 6.09
N TYR A 100 3.74 26.15 4.76
CA TYR A 100 2.46 26.35 4.05
C TYR A 100 1.49 25.17 4.18
N THR A 101 2.01 23.95 4.31
CA THR A 101 1.22 22.71 4.39
C THR A 101 0.85 22.32 5.81
N GLN A 102 1.15 23.14 6.82
CA GLN A 102 1.00 22.76 8.22
C GLN A 102 -0.42 22.33 8.58
N ASP A 103 -1.44 23.06 8.15
CA ASP A 103 -2.85 22.72 8.45
C ASP A 103 -3.28 21.41 7.79
N VAL A 104 -2.84 21.18 6.55
CA VAL A 104 -3.06 19.91 5.83
C VAL A 104 -2.38 18.75 6.56
N VAL A 105 -1.12 18.92 6.95
CA VAL A 105 -0.34 17.92 7.70
C VAL A 105 -0.96 17.64 9.07
N GLY A 106 -1.43 18.68 9.76
CA GLY A 106 -2.12 18.57 11.05
C GLY A 106 -3.43 17.79 10.94
N ALA A 107 -4.25 18.08 9.93
CA ALA A 107 -5.48 17.33 9.67
C ALA A 107 -5.19 15.84 9.34
N MET A 108 -4.13 15.56 8.56
CA MET A 108 -3.73 14.18 8.24
C MET A 108 -3.13 13.42 9.43
N ALA A 109 -2.76 14.08 10.53
CA ALA A 109 -2.15 13.42 11.68
C ALA A 109 -3.04 12.34 12.31
N ARG A 110 -4.35 12.37 12.05
CA ARG A 110 -5.35 11.44 12.59
C ARG A 110 -5.67 10.28 11.63
N ALA A 111 -5.09 10.26 10.44
CA ALA A 111 -5.16 9.16 9.49
C ALA A 111 -4.27 7.99 9.95
N GLN A 112 -4.80 7.14 10.82
CA GLN A 112 -4.10 5.97 11.33
C GLN A 112 -4.14 4.85 10.30
N THR A 113 -3.03 4.11 10.18
CA THR A 113 -2.92 3.00 9.24
C THR A 113 -2.33 1.75 9.90
N CYS A 114 -2.85 0.60 9.49
CA CYS A 114 -2.41 -0.72 9.93
C CYS A 114 -1.33 -1.27 8.99
N SER A 115 -0.57 -2.24 9.46
CA SER A 115 0.42 -2.96 8.65
C SER A 115 0.05 -4.43 8.56
N ALA A 116 0.34 -5.05 7.42
CA ALA A 116 0.11 -6.48 7.22
C ALA A 116 1.35 -7.13 6.62
N PHE A 117 1.59 -8.39 6.92
CA PHE A 117 2.55 -9.19 6.17
C PHE A 117 1.92 -9.76 4.92
N ALA A 118 2.70 -9.83 3.86
CA ALA A 118 2.28 -10.51 2.64
C ALA A 118 3.42 -11.35 2.06
N VAL A 119 3.01 -12.42 1.40
CA VAL A 119 3.84 -13.41 0.73
C VAL A 119 3.28 -13.60 -0.67
N CYS A 120 4.17 -13.64 -1.66
CA CYS A 120 3.81 -14.10 -2.99
C CYS A 120 4.36 -15.51 -3.18
N VAL A 121 3.46 -16.45 -3.47
CA VAL A 121 3.78 -17.86 -3.73
C VAL A 121 3.50 -18.22 -5.17
N TYR A 122 4.23 -19.21 -5.66
CA TYR A 122 3.99 -19.89 -6.92
C TYR A 122 3.53 -21.32 -6.62
N ALA A 123 2.42 -21.72 -7.22
CA ALA A 123 1.81 -23.04 -7.04
C ALA A 123 1.83 -23.84 -8.36
N PRO A 124 2.69 -24.87 -8.47
CA PRO A 124 2.68 -25.82 -9.58
C PRO A 124 2.19 -27.22 -9.13
N PRO A 125 1.14 -27.81 -9.75
CA PRO A 125 0.27 -27.28 -10.81
C PRO A 125 -0.69 -26.18 -10.29
N PRO A 126 -1.46 -25.49 -11.16
CA PRO A 126 -2.40 -24.47 -10.71
C PRO A 126 -3.41 -25.10 -9.76
N ILE A 127 -3.68 -24.42 -8.65
CA ILE A 127 -4.63 -24.88 -7.65
C ILE A 127 -6.02 -24.71 -8.25
N SER A 128 -6.88 -25.70 -8.04
CA SER A 128 -8.26 -25.66 -8.48
C SER A 128 -9.09 -24.78 -7.54
N LEU A 129 -8.85 -23.48 -7.55
CA LEU A 129 -9.65 -22.49 -6.84
C LEU A 129 -10.80 -22.02 -7.72
N ASN A 130 -12.04 -22.20 -7.25
CA ASN A 130 -13.25 -21.71 -7.93
C ASN A 130 -13.46 -20.19 -7.74
N ALA A 131 -12.40 -19.44 -7.43
CA ALA A 131 -12.44 -18.02 -7.12
C ALA A 131 -11.10 -17.34 -7.47
N ASP A 132 -11.15 -16.03 -7.71
CA ASP A 132 -9.96 -15.20 -7.95
C ASP A 132 -9.34 -14.72 -6.63
N ALA A 133 -10.14 -14.69 -5.58
CA ALA A 133 -9.70 -14.36 -4.24
C ALA A 133 -10.48 -15.11 -3.17
N LEU A 134 -9.83 -15.31 -2.02
CA LEU A 134 -10.35 -15.89 -0.80
C LEU A 134 -10.26 -14.85 0.32
N VAL A 135 -11.32 -14.77 1.12
CA VAL A 135 -11.25 -14.18 2.46
C VAL A 135 -11.39 -15.31 3.46
N VAL A 136 -10.46 -15.33 4.40
CA VAL A 136 -10.33 -16.38 5.41
C VAL A 136 -10.66 -15.76 6.77
N GLU A 137 -11.58 -16.41 7.48
CA GLU A 137 -11.94 -16.11 8.86
C GLU A 137 -11.38 -17.19 9.79
N GLY A 138 -11.14 -16.84 11.06
CA GLY A 138 -10.63 -17.78 12.07
C GLY A 138 -9.17 -18.23 11.89
N THR A 139 -8.44 -17.73 10.90
CA THR A 139 -7.02 -18.06 10.66
C THR A 139 -6.15 -16.80 10.81
N PRO A 140 -5.51 -16.56 11.97
CA PRO A 140 -4.77 -15.31 12.21
C PRO A 140 -3.64 -15.04 11.20
N GLU A 141 -2.96 -16.09 10.74
CA GLU A 141 -1.87 -16.03 9.77
C GLU A 141 -2.31 -15.59 8.36
N LEU A 142 -3.60 -15.66 8.04
CA LEU A 142 -4.11 -15.45 6.69
C LEU A 142 -5.47 -14.77 6.71
N ARG A 143 -5.54 -13.58 6.12
CA ARG A 143 -6.80 -12.84 5.93
C ARG A 143 -7.32 -12.94 4.50
N VAL A 144 -6.42 -12.73 3.53
CA VAL A 144 -6.77 -12.68 2.11
C VAL A 144 -5.75 -13.47 1.31
N ALA A 145 -6.22 -14.22 0.32
CA ALA A 145 -5.37 -14.75 -0.74
C ALA A 145 -5.98 -14.38 -2.09
N SER A 146 -5.17 -13.90 -3.03
CA SER A 146 -5.66 -13.54 -4.37
C SER A 146 -4.72 -14.01 -5.46
N ARG A 147 -5.31 -14.57 -6.53
CA ARG A 147 -4.61 -14.99 -7.74
C ARG A 147 -4.11 -13.74 -8.46
N THR A 148 -2.83 -13.76 -8.84
CA THR A 148 -2.23 -12.71 -9.66
C THR A 148 -2.23 -13.18 -11.10
N GLU A 149 -2.74 -12.35 -11.99
CA GLU A 149 -2.68 -12.65 -13.42
C GLU A 149 -1.22 -12.70 -13.88
N PRO A 150 -0.84 -13.59 -14.81
CA PRO A 150 0.53 -13.67 -15.30
C PRO A 150 1.08 -12.33 -15.81
N ALA A 151 0.23 -11.52 -16.47
CA ALA A 151 0.59 -10.19 -16.96
C ALA A 151 0.98 -9.21 -15.84
N ASP A 152 0.31 -9.29 -14.69
CA ASP A 152 0.63 -8.48 -13.50
C ASP A 152 1.92 -8.95 -12.81
N GLY A 153 2.25 -10.23 -12.95
CA GLY A 153 3.46 -10.84 -12.40
C GLY A 153 4.74 -10.32 -13.07
N ASP A 154 4.73 -10.20 -14.40
CA ASP A 154 5.86 -9.71 -15.19
C ASP A 154 6.22 -8.25 -14.82
N GLY A 155 5.21 -7.38 -14.66
CA GLY A 155 5.40 -5.98 -14.24
C GLY A 155 5.97 -5.82 -12.82
N ARG A 156 5.77 -6.82 -11.96
CA ARG A 156 6.30 -6.85 -10.58
C ARG A 156 7.65 -7.56 -10.48
N GLY A 157 8.20 -8.03 -11.60
CA GLY A 157 9.43 -8.82 -11.64
C GLY A 157 9.31 -10.17 -10.93
N LEU A 158 8.08 -10.69 -10.76
CA LEU A 158 7.84 -12.03 -10.24
C LEU A 158 8.25 -13.01 -11.34
N ARG A 159 9.37 -13.70 -11.13
CA ARG A 159 9.85 -14.71 -12.06
C ARG A 159 9.45 -16.07 -11.54
N VAL A 160 8.89 -16.91 -12.41
CA VAL A 160 8.72 -18.33 -12.10
C VAL A 160 10.07 -18.86 -11.62
N PRO A 161 10.15 -19.45 -10.41
CA PRO A 161 11.39 -20.02 -9.92
C PRO A 161 11.87 -21.04 -10.95
N ARG A 162 13.01 -20.78 -11.60
CA ARG A 162 13.62 -21.72 -12.56
C ARG A 162 13.91 -22.99 -11.79
N ALA A 163 13.04 -24.00 -11.91
CA ALA A 163 13.37 -25.35 -11.52
C ALA A 163 14.66 -25.70 -12.27
N GLY A 164 15.67 -26.18 -11.56
CA GLY A 164 16.94 -26.53 -12.16
C GLY A 164 16.72 -27.43 -13.38
N LYS A 165 17.27 -27.00 -14.52
CA LYS A 165 17.12 -27.51 -15.90
C LYS A 165 16.08 -26.75 -16.74
N ARG A 166 16.60 -26.15 -17.80
CA ARG A 166 15.88 -25.56 -18.92
C ARG A 166 14.73 -26.50 -19.34
N GLN A 167 13.51 -26.17 -18.98
CA GLN A 167 12.39 -26.48 -19.88
C GLN A 167 12.43 -25.39 -20.95
N GLU A 168 13.21 -25.67 -22.00
CA GLU A 168 13.09 -24.97 -23.27
C GLU A 168 11.66 -25.22 -23.78
N GLY A 169 10.82 -24.19 -23.78
CA GLY A 169 9.57 -24.17 -24.55
C GLY A 169 8.24 -24.11 -23.78
N GLY A 170 8.20 -24.35 -22.47
CA GLY A 170 6.94 -24.34 -21.70
C GLY A 170 6.88 -23.21 -20.67
N ARG A 171 5.94 -22.26 -20.81
CA ARG A 171 5.45 -21.53 -19.64
C ARG A 171 4.92 -22.59 -18.68
N GLY A 172 5.58 -22.79 -17.54
CA GLY A 172 5.10 -23.75 -16.54
C GLY A 172 3.64 -23.44 -16.20
N GLU A 173 2.78 -24.46 -16.28
CA GLU A 173 1.39 -24.38 -15.86
C GLU A 173 1.35 -24.21 -14.34
N GLY A 174 1.56 -23.00 -13.86
CA GLY A 174 1.44 -22.66 -12.46
C GLY A 174 0.87 -21.27 -12.32
N GLU A 175 0.50 -20.92 -11.11
CA GLU A 175 -0.10 -19.63 -10.81
C GLU A 175 0.60 -18.94 -9.67
N PHE A 176 0.47 -17.61 -9.65
CA PHE A 176 0.95 -16.77 -8.57
C PHE A 176 -0.22 -16.43 -7.64
N ILE A 177 -0.01 -16.58 -6.34
CA ILE A 177 -0.97 -16.19 -5.32
C ILE A 177 -0.27 -15.21 -4.38
N VAL A 178 -0.94 -14.09 -4.10
CA VAL A 178 -0.54 -13.16 -3.03
C VAL A 178 -1.40 -13.46 -1.82
N ALA A 179 -0.77 -13.90 -0.75
CA ALA A 179 -1.38 -14.17 0.54
C ALA A 179 -1.00 -13.07 1.52
N VAL A 180 -1.98 -12.58 2.27
CA VAL A 180 -1.87 -11.44 3.18
C VAL A 180 -2.38 -11.87 4.54
N ALA A 181 -1.57 -11.68 5.57
CA ALA A 181 -1.92 -11.98 6.95
C ALA A 181 -2.90 -10.97 7.54
N THR A 182 -3.56 -11.33 8.64
CA THR A 182 -4.33 -10.36 9.44
C THR A 182 -3.42 -9.26 9.98
N THR A 183 -3.97 -8.08 10.22
CA THR A 183 -3.21 -6.96 10.79
C THR A 183 -2.86 -7.21 12.26
N GLU A 184 -3.72 -7.90 13.01
CA GLU A 184 -3.46 -8.33 14.39
C GLU A 184 -2.28 -9.30 14.50
N TRP A 185 -2.27 -10.37 13.71
CA TRP A 185 -1.13 -11.30 13.70
C TRP A 185 0.15 -10.62 13.23
N SER A 186 0.04 -9.73 12.24
CA SER A 186 1.17 -8.94 11.75
C SER A 186 1.76 -8.03 12.83
N GLN A 187 0.91 -7.42 13.66
CA GLN A 187 1.34 -6.66 14.82
C GLN A 187 2.02 -7.55 15.87
N ARG A 188 1.51 -8.74 16.18
CA ARG A 188 2.18 -9.66 17.11
C ARG A 188 3.58 -10.04 16.62
N MET A 189 3.70 -10.34 15.32
CA MET A 189 4.96 -10.72 14.70
C MET A 189 5.94 -9.55 14.53
N ARG A 190 5.42 -8.32 14.53
CA ARG A 190 6.22 -7.10 14.46
C ARG A 190 5.55 -5.96 15.24
N PRO A 191 5.74 -5.92 16.57
CA PRO A 191 5.04 -4.95 17.43
C PRO A 191 5.36 -3.50 17.10
N THR A 192 6.59 -3.23 16.62
CA THR A 192 7.05 -1.88 16.28
C THR A 192 7.45 -1.75 14.81
N PRO A 193 7.33 -0.55 14.21
CA PRO A 193 7.55 -0.33 12.77
C PRO A 193 9.02 -0.41 12.38
N SER A 194 9.91 -0.20 13.34
CA SER A 194 11.37 -0.35 13.23
C SER A 194 11.85 -1.73 13.72
N GLY A 195 10.97 -2.49 14.38
CA GLY A 195 11.27 -3.81 14.93
C GLY A 195 11.77 -4.79 13.88
N ARG A 196 12.75 -5.59 14.27
CA ARG A 196 13.18 -6.79 13.53
C ARG A 196 12.07 -7.84 13.60
N TRP A 197 12.02 -8.68 12.59
CA TRP A 197 11.08 -9.79 12.50
C TRP A 197 11.71 -10.91 11.68
N ASP A 198 11.29 -12.13 11.94
CA ASP A 198 11.81 -13.32 11.28
C ASP A 198 11.03 -13.58 9.98
N LYS A 199 11.71 -13.40 8.84
CA LYS A 199 11.10 -13.55 7.52
C LYS A 199 10.68 -14.97 7.21
N GLU A 200 11.46 -15.95 7.67
CA GLU A 200 11.21 -17.36 7.42
C GLU A 200 10.04 -17.83 8.26
N ARG A 201 10.02 -17.48 9.55
CA ARG A 201 8.90 -17.78 10.44
C ARG A 201 7.59 -17.16 9.93
N VAL A 202 7.61 -15.88 9.60
CA VAL A 202 6.38 -15.19 9.13
C VAL A 202 5.96 -15.71 7.76
N GLY A 203 6.91 -15.87 6.83
CA GLY A 203 6.62 -16.43 5.51
C GLY A 203 6.04 -17.84 5.58
N GLY A 204 6.69 -18.72 6.34
CA GLY A 204 6.25 -20.10 6.57
C GLY A 204 4.87 -20.17 7.21
N GLY A 205 4.57 -19.30 8.19
CA GLY A 205 3.24 -19.22 8.81
C GLY A 205 2.13 -18.89 7.82
N VAL A 206 2.32 -17.84 7.00
CA VAL A 206 1.34 -17.45 5.97
C VAL A 206 1.16 -18.55 4.90
N ILE A 207 2.26 -19.18 4.48
CA ILE A 207 2.23 -20.26 3.48
C ILE A 207 1.51 -21.50 4.03
N ALA A 208 1.81 -21.90 5.27
CA ALA A 208 1.16 -23.04 5.91
C ALA A 208 -0.34 -22.81 6.08
N ALA A 209 -0.74 -21.59 6.48
CA ALA A 209 -2.15 -21.21 6.58
C ALA A 209 -2.85 -21.26 5.21
N LEU A 210 -2.21 -20.72 4.17
CA LEU A 210 -2.74 -20.79 2.80
C LEU A 210 -2.92 -22.24 2.35
N ALA A 211 -1.90 -23.08 2.54
CA ALA A 211 -1.94 -24.49 2.19
C ALA A 211 -3.08 -25.23 2.89
N GLY A 212 -3.29 -24.96 4.20
CA GLY A 212 -4.40 -25.51 4.97
C GLY A 212 -5.76 -25.12 4.40
N VAL A 213 -5.97 -23.84 4.08
CA VAL A 213 -7.24 -23.33 3.52
C VAL A 213 -7.56 -23.94 2.15
N ILE A 214 -6.56 -24.10 1.29
CA ILE A 214 -6.75 -24.63 -0.07
C ILE A 214 -6.66 -26.17 -0.15
N GLY A 215 -6.35 -26.84 0.96
CA GLY A 215 -6.23 -28.29 1.03
C GLY A 215 -5.03 -28.87 0.28
N CYS A 216 -3.88 -28.18 0.27
CA CYS A 216 -2.63 -28.70 -0.29
C CYS A 216 -1.52 -28.77 0.76
N ARG A 217 -0.35 -29.31 0.39
CA ARG A 217 0.81 -29.29 1.28
C ARG A 217 1.57 -27.97 1.14
N ALA A 218 2.14 -27.48 2.23
CA ALA A 218 2.85 -26.20 2.23
C ALA A 218 4.11 -26.23 1.34
N GLU A 219 4.74 -27.39 1.19
CA GLU A 219 5.93 -27.59 0.35
C GLU A 219 5.62 -27.46 -1.16
N ASP A 220 4.35 -27.61 -1.52
CA ASP A 220 3.88 -27.42 -2.89
C ASP A 220 3.74 -25.92 -3.24
N LEU A 221 3.76 -25.03 -2.24
CA LEU A 221 3.71 -23.59 -2.40
C LEU A 221 5.10 -22.97 -2.27
N ARG A 222 5.63 -22.42 -3.37
CA ARG A 222 6.99 -21.89 -3.41
C ARG A 222 7.00 -20.37 -3.23
N PRO A 223 7.63 -19.79 -2.19
CA PRO A 223 7.77 -18.35 -2.10
C PRO A 223 8.62 -17.82 -3.27
N VAL A 224 8.12 -16.79 -3.96
CA VAL A 224 8.75 -16.22 -5.17
C VAL A 224 9.62 -15.02 -4.82
N ILE A 225 9.23 -14.30 -3.77
CA ILE A 225 9.97 -13.18 -3.21
C ILE A 225 10.02 -13.32 -1.70
N PRO A 226 11.04 -12.74 -1.03
CA PRO A 226 11.08 -12.72 0.42
C PRO A 226 9.80 -12.07 0.96
N THR A 227 9.24 -12.64 2.03
CA THR A 227 8.14 -12.04 2.80
C THR A 227 8.42 -10.56 3.03
N PHE A 228 7.38 -9.74 2.94
CA PHE A 228 7.48 -8.31 3.18
C PHE A 228 6.34 -7.83 4.07
N ALA A 229 6.65 -6.85 4.93
CA ALA A 229 5.65 -6.08 5.66
C ALA A 229 5.14 -4.96 4.76
N TRP A 230 3.85 -4.90 4.49
CA TRP A 230 3.16 -3.72 3.96
C TRP A 230 2.85 -2.77 5.11
N GLN A 231 3.56 -1.64 5.13
CA GLN A 231 3.25 -0.54 6.05
C GLN A 231 2.14 0.28 5.42
N GLY A 232 1.11 0.59 6.19
CA GLY A 232 -0.07 1.28 5.68
C GLY A 232 -0.95 0.40 4.78
N ALA A 233 -0.95 -0.91 5.01
CA ALA A 233 -1.72 -1.85 4.19
C ALA A 233 -3.23 -1.56 4.19
N SER A 234 -3.73 -0.98 5.28
CA SER A 234 -5.14 -0.60 5.42
C SER A 234 -5.28 0.62 6.33
N CYS A 235 -6.37 1.37 6.16
CA CYS A 235 -6.66 2.57 6.93
C CYS A 235 -7.49 2.18 8.15
N ARG A 236 -7.03 2.56 9.34
CA ARG A 236 -7.74 2.26 10.60
C ARG A 236 -8.81 3.29 10.89
N THR A 237 -8.58 4.54 10.50
CA THR A 237 -9.53 5.64 10.68
C THR A 237 -10.06 6.15 9.35
N ARG A 238 -11.18 6.86 9.41
CA ARG A 238 -11.79 7.60 8.30
C ARG A 238 -12.37 8.92 8.80
N VAL A 239 -12.72 9.81 7.88
CA VAL A 239 -13.50 11.01 8.19
C VAL A 239 -14.97 10.60 8.37
N ARG A 240 -15.53 10.91 9.55
CA ARG A 240 -16.94 10.69 9.88
C ARG A 240 -17.82 11.85 9.43
N ASP A 241 -17.39 13.05 9.80
CA ASP A 241 -18.18 14.27 9.68
C ASP A 241 -17.61 15.16 8.57
N GLY A 242 -18.41 15.41 7.54
CA GLY A 242 -18.03 16.25 6.41
C GLY A 242 -17.45 15.49 5.20
N PRO A 243 -16.92 16.20 4.20
CA PRO A 243 -16.36 15.58 3.00
C PRO A 243 -15.14 14.71 3.35
N PRO A 244 -15.03 13.47 2.84
CA PRO A 244 -13.92 12.57 3.12
C PRO A 244 -12.65 12.95 2.32
N CYS A 245 -12.13 14.15 2.54
CA CYS A 245 -10.90 14.65 1.94
C CYS A 245 -10.31 15.77 2.79
N ILE A 246 -9.11 16.22 2.42
CA ILE A 246 -8.58 17.52 2.85
C ILE A 246 -8.54 18.44 1.65
N TYR A 247 -8.97 19.68 1.82
CA TYR A 247 -8.71 20.75 0.87
C TYR A 247 -8.54 22.09 1.58
N ASP A 248 -7.38 22.72 1.42
CA ASP A 248 -7.12 24.06 1.92
C ASP A 248 -7.18 25.07 0.78
N ALA A 249 -8.24 25.87 0.76
CA ALA A 249 -8.51 26.84 -0.30
C ALA A 249 -7.47 27.97 -0.35
N ARG A 250 -6.95 28.37 0.81
CA ARG A 250 -6.00 29.49 0.95
C ARG A 250 -4.67 29.20 0.26
N ILE A 251 -4.33 27.92 0.18
CA ILE A 251 -3.11 27.44 -0.46
C ILE A 251 -3.40 26.62 -1.71
N GLY A 252 -4.65 26.37 -2.10
CA GLY A 252 -4.99 25.57 -3.26
C GLY A 252 -4.48 24.12 -3.21
N LEU A 253 -4.39 23.52 -2.02
CA LEU A 253 -3.83 22.16 -1.84
C LEU A 253 -4.89 21.19 -1.35
N GLY A 254 -5.01 20.07 -2.05
CA GLY A 254 -5.95 19.01 -1.75
C GLY A 254 -5.28 17.67 -1.51
N VAL A 255 -5.84 16.84 -0.64
CA VAL A 255 -5.42 15.45 -0.45
C VAL A 255 -6.65 14.55 -0.37
N CYS A 256 -6.66 13.49 -1.16
CA CYS A 256 -7.66 12.42 -1.13
C CYS A 256 -7.00 11.05 -1.00
N GLY A 257 -7.79 10.01 -0.76
CA GLY A 257 -7.32 8.63 -0.65
C GLY A 257 -8.20 7.81 0.29
N ASN A 258 -7.95 6.50 0.31
CA ASN A 258 -8.66 5.58 1.21
C ASN A 258 -8.50 5.94 2.70
N ILE A 259 -7.45 6.67 3.08
CA ILE A 259 -7.30 7.18 4.45
C ILE A 259 -8.43 8.11 4.89
N PHE A 260 -9.18 8.73 3.97
CA PHE A 260 -10.26 9.64 4.31
C PHE A 260 -11.64 9.00 4.10
N GLY A 261 -11.89 8.42 2.93
CA GLY A 261 -13.17 7.80 2.59
C GLY A 261 -13.39 6.42 3.21
N GLY A 262 -12.37 5.90 3.89
CA GLY A 262 -12.42 4.61 4.56
C GLY A 262 -11.88 3.47 3.71
N LEU A 263 -12.22 2.25 4.11
CA LEU A 263 -11.57 1.05 3.61
C LEU A 263 -11.81 0.86 2.10
N GLY A 264 -10.71 0.60 1.38
CA GLY A 264 -10.79 0.10 0.02
C GLY A 264 -10.84 1.11 -1.13
N LEU A 265 -11.08 0.59 -2.33
CA LEU A 265 -11.32 1.28 -3.59
C LEU A 265 -12.55 2.18 -3.52
N GLY A 266 -13.63 1.73 -2.86
CA GLY A 266 -14.82 2.56 -2.64
C GLY A 266 -14.51 3.80 -1.79
N GLY A 267 -13.74 3.63 -0.71
CA GLY A 267 -13.25 4.75 0.09
C GLY A 267 -12.30 5.67 -0.67
N ALA A 268 -11.41 5.11 -1.49
CA ALA A 268 -10.53 5.92 -2.34
C ALA A 268 -11.31 6.74 -3.39
N ALA A 269 -12.29 6.13 -4.06
CA ALA A 269 -13.10 6.77 -5.09
C ALA A 269 -13.97 7.89 -4.49
N SER A 270 -14.70 7.61 -3.40
CA SER A 270 -15.51 8.60 -2.70
C SER A 270 -14.68 9.78 -2.18
N SER A 271 -13.46 9.51 -1.69
CA SER A 271 -12.53 10.57 -1.27
C SER A 271 -12.07 11.44 -2.44
N ALA A 272 -11.78 10.84 -3.60
CA ALA A 272 -11.40 11.59 -4.79
C ALA A 272 -12.55 12.45 -5.34
N GLU A 273 -13.77 11.91 -5.35
CA GLU A 273 -14.98 12.64 -5.75
C GLU A 273 -15.28 13.82 -4.80
N ALA A 274 -15.16 13.59 -3.48
CA ALA A 274 -15.32 14.63 -2.48
C ALA A 274 -14.29 15.75 -2.64
N LEU A 275 -13.02 15.39 -2.91
CA LEU A 275 -11.97 16.36 -3.16
C LEU A 275 -12.22 17.17 -4.43
N PHE A 276 -12.62 16.51 -5.51
CA PHE A 276 -12.93 17.16 -6.76
C PHE A 276 -14.10 18.14 -6.59
N SER A 277 -15.18 17.70 -5.94
CA SER A 277 -16.33 18.55 -5.61
C SER A 277 -15.92 19.77 -4.79
N SER A 278 -15.13 19.56 -3.72
CA SER A 278 -14.62 20.63 -2.87
C SER A 278 -13.78 21.63 -3.66
N CYS A 279 -12.96 21.16 -4.60
CA CYS A 279 -12.15 22.01 -5.47
C CYS A 279 -13.01 22.81 -6.48
N VAL A 280 -13.99 22.18 -7.13
CA VAL A 280 -14.79 22.80 -8.21
C VAL A 280 -15.85 23.77 -7.68
N SER A 281 -16.46 23.48 -6.53
CA SER A 281 -17.46 24.36 -5.90
C SER A 281 -16.91 25.74 -5.53
N MET A 282 -15.60 25.97 -5.66
CA MET A 282 -14.93 27.25 -5.36
C MET A 282 -14.88 28.27 -6.48
N ASN A 283 -15.64 28.10 -7.56
CA ASN A 283 -15.78 29.18 -8.55
C ASN A 283 -16.53 30.43 -8.01
N GLY A 284 -16.69 30.57 -6.68
CA GLY A 284 -17.24 31.77 -6.02
C GLY A 284 -17.06 31.90 -4.49
N GLY A 285 -16.31 31.03 -3.80
CA GLY A 285 -16.11 31.13 -2.34
C GLY A 285 -14.95 30.28 -1.77
N GLU A 286 -14.34 30.75 -0.68
CA GLU A 286 -13.22 30.09 0.03
C GLU A 286 -13.74 28.97 0.98
N MET A 287 -14.02 27.78 0.46
CA MET A 287 -14.46 26.66 1.31
C MET A 287 -13.31 25.73 1.71
N THR A 288 -12.73 25.93 2.89
CA THR A 288 -11.69 25.02 3.39
C THR A 288 -12.31 23.78 4.06
N VAL A 289 -11.79 22.60 3.71
CA VAL A 289 -12.14 21.30 4.30
C VAL A 289 -10.93 20.74 5.04
N LEU A 290 -10.89 20.97 6.35
CA LEU A 290 -9.84 20.47 7.25
C LEU A 290 -10.50 19.70 8.40
N PRO A 291 -10.67 18.36 8.30
CA PRO A 291 -11.30 17.57 9.35
C PRO A 291 -10.53 17.68 10.65
N GLY A 292 -11.22 18.19 11.69
CA GLY A 292 -10.63 18.52 12.98
C GLY A 292 -10.60 17.35 13.97
N GLU A 293 -10.23 17.65 15.21
CA GLU A 293 -10.36 16.73 16.33
C GLU A 293 -11.84 16.39 16.56
N GLY A 294 -12.20 15.11 16.40
CA GLY A 294 -13.59 14.63 16.50
C GLY A 294 -14.25 14.33 15.15
N SER A 295 -13.71 14.82 14.03
CA SER A 295 -14.19 14.47 12.68
C SER A 295 -13.72 13.11 12.19
N TRP A 296 -12.88 12.42 12.98
CA TRP A 296 -12.29 11.13 12.65
C TRP A 296 -12.91 10.03 13.51
N GLU A 297 -13.12 8.88 12.89
CA GLU A 297 -13.59 7.68 13.59
C GLU A 297 -12.83 6.44 13.13
N LEU A 298 -13.00 5.33 13.85
CA LEU A 298 -12.55 4.02 13.39
C LEU A 298 -13.34 3.62 12.14
N ALA A 299 -12.62 3.23 11.09
CA ALA A 299 -13.23 2.85 9.84
C ALA A 299 -13.96 1.50 10.00
N VAL A 300 -15.29 1.51 9.91
CA VAL A 300 -16.09 0.29 9.84
C VAL A 300 -16.38 0.01 8.36
N PRO A 301 -15.93 -1.11 7.78
CA PRO A 301 -16.29 -1.44 6.42
C PRO A 301 -17.80 -1.73 6.35
N PRO A 302 -18.48 -1.27 5.29
CA PRO A 302 -19.89 -1.55 5.09
C PRO A 302 -20.18 -3.06 5.10
N PRO A 303 -21.37 -3.50 5.55
CA PRO A 303 -21.80 -4.88 5.38
C PRO A 303 -21.67 -5.31 3.91
N GLY A 304 -20.91 -6.37 3.65
CA GLY A 304 -20.69 -6.88 2.29
C GLY A 304 -19.70 -6.07 1.44
N ALA A 305 -19.09 -5.00 1.96
CA ALA A 305 -17.99 -4.33 1.28
C ALA A 305 -16.77 -5.26 1.24
N PHE A 306 -16.63 -5.95 0.13
CA PHE A 306 -15.45 -6.74 -0.19
C PHE A 306 -14.40 -5.81 -0.76
N ASP A 307 -13.39 -5.50 0.06
CA ASP A 307 -12.18 -4.90 -0.46
C ASP A 307 -10.99 -5.72 -0.02
N LEU A 308 -10.17 -6.15 -0.99
CA LEU A 308 -8.90 -6.84 -0.71
C LEU A 308 -7.96 -5.96 0.14
N CYS A 309 -8.17 -4.64 0.17
CA CYS A 309 -7.49 -3.66 1.01
C CYS A 309 -8.19 -3.42 2.37
N ALA A 310 -9.40 -3.95 2.59
CA ALA A 310 -10.06 -4.01 3.89
C ALA A 310 -9.53 -5.23 4.67
N LEU A 311 -8.25 -5.17 5.02
CA LEU A 311 -7.58 -6.18 5.83
C LEU A 311 -8.09 -6.08 7.29
N ASP A 312 -9.27 -6.67 7.47
CA ASP A 312 -9.92 -7.02 8.73
C ASP A 312 -10.87 -5.98 9.35
N LEU A 313 -12.02 -6.50 9.79
CA LEU A 313 -13.13 -5.84 10.50
C LEU A 313 -12.89 -5.80 12.01
N GLU A 314 -12.21 -6.83 12.53
CA GLU A 314 -12.08 -7.08 13.97
C GLU A 314 -10.79 -6.49 14.55
N CYS A 315 -9.91 -5.99 13.68
CA CYS A 315 -8.62 -5.43 14.06
C CYS A 315 -8.64 -3.93 14.42
N LEU A 316 -9.81 -3.31 14.56
CA LEU A 316 -9.92 -1.89 14.94
C LEU A 316 -9.33 -1.60 16.34
N GLY A 317 -9.12 -2.63 17.17
CA GLY A 317 -8.48 -2.54 18.49
C GLY A 317 -6.95 -2.58 18.48
N VAL A 318 -6.30 -3.06 17.41
CA VAL A 318 -4.83 -3.18 17.35
C VAL A 318 -4.21 -1.90 16.76
N GLY A 319 -4.24 -0.84 17.57
CA GLY A 319 -3.19 0.18 17.49
C GLY A 319 -1.85 -0.46 17.84
N ARG A 320 -0.74 0.04 17.30
CA ARG A 320 0.56 -0.62 17.52
C ARG A 320 0.88 -0.65 19.00
N ALA A 321 1.32 -1.81 19.50
CA ALA A 321 1.68 -1.97 20.90
C ALA A 321 2.65 -0.87 21.35
N GLY A 322 2.23 -0.04 22.31
CA GLY A 322 3.00 1.09 22.84
C GLY A 322 2.83 2.43 22.11
N GLN A 323 1.92 2.56 21.14
CA GLN A 323 1.52 3.88 20.64
C GLN A 323 0.56 4.55 21.64
N PRO A 324 0.67 5.87 21.87
CA PRO A 324 -0.29 6.61 22.68
C PRO A 324 -1.71 6.45 22.13
N ASP A 325 -2.71 6.37 23.02
CA ASP A 325 -4.13 6.33 22.67
C ASP A 325 -4.68 7.72 22.27
N ASP A 326 -3.81 8.63 21.80
CA ASP A 326 -4.16 10.00 21.42
C ASP A 326 -4.79 10.10 20.02
N GLY A 327 -4.97 8.97 19.33
CA GLY A 327 -5.57 8.92 18.00
C GLY A 327 -4.68 9.45 16.87
N LEU A 328 -3.38 9.68 17.12
CA LEU A 328 -2.44 10.23 16.12
C LEU A 328 -1.59 9.16 15.42
N ASP A 329 -1.16 9.42 14.18
CA ASP A 329 -0.20 8.61 13.42
C ASP A 329 1.23 8.94 13.84
N HIS A 330 1.69 8.28 14.90
CA HIS A 330 3.07 8.38 15.39
C HIS A 330 4.13 7.85 14.41
N THR A 331 3.78 7.41 13.19
CA THR A 331 4.78 7.23 12.13
C THR A 331 5.18 8.50 11.43
N TRP A 332 4.47 9.59 11.70
CA TRP A 332 4.73 10.89 11.12
C TRP A 332 4.98 11.91 12.22
N PRO A 333 6.21 11.98 12.77
CA PRO A 333 6.51 12.82 13.93
C PRO A 333 6.18 14.32 13.73
N ALA A 334 6.34 14.82 12.50
CA ALA A 334 5.99 16.20 12.14
C ALA A 334 4.47 16.44 12.28
N ALA A 335 3.64 15.55 11.71
CA ALA A 335 2.19 15.63 11.82
C ALA A 335 1.71 15.55 13.28
N VAL A 336 2.29 14.65 14.08
CA VAL A 336 1.98 14.58 15.53
C VAL A 336 2.35 15.88 16.24
N SER A 337 3.51 16.47 15.92
CA SER A 337 3.95 17.73 16.53
C SER A 337 3.02 18.89 16.17
N ILE A 338 2.64 18.98 14.89
CA ILE A 338 1.71 19.99 14.37
C ILE A 338 0.32 19.83 14.99
N ALA A 339 -0.22 18.61 15.05
CA ALA A 339 -1.52 18.33 15.66
C ALA A 339 -1.56 18.67 17.16
N ARG A 340 -0.40 18.67 17.82
CA ARG A 340 -0.24 19.12 19.22
C ARG A 340 0.00 20.63 19.35
N GLY A 341 -0.22 21.40 18.29
CA GLY A 341 -0.10 22.86 18.28
C GLY A 341 1.33 23.39 18.19
N LYS A 342 2.33 22.56 17.86
CA LYS A 342 3.71 23.04 17.67
C LYS A 342 3.87 23.68 16.30
N ASP A 343 4.56 24.83 16.24
CA ASP A 343 5.08 25.41 15.01
C ASP A 343 6.22 24.54 14.48
N VAL A 344 6.01 23.89 13.33
CA VAL A 344 7.01 23.03 12.66
C VAL A 344 7.38 23.66 11.33
N ARG A 345 8.50 24.37 11.33
CA ARG A 345 8.99 25.08 10.13
C ARG A 345 9.68 24.19 9.11
N ALA A 346 10.18 23.04 9.55
CA ALA A 346 10.86 22.07 8.69
C ALA A 346 10.74 20.67 9.28
N ALA A 347 10.66 19.67 8.41
CA ALA A 347 10.67 18.26 8.76
C ALA A 347 11.31 17.44 7.64
N ASP A 348 11.80 16.24 7.98
CA ASP A 348 12.38 15.31 7.02
C ASP A 348 12.08 13.85 7.42
N SER A 349 10.87 13.38 7.11
CA SER A 349 10.47 11.98 7.28
C SER A 349 11.37 11.00 6.51
N MET A 350 12.15 11.51 5.53
CA MET A 350 13.02 10.72 4.68
C MET A 350 14.50 10.71 5.12
N ALA A 351 14.88 11.42 6.19
CA ALA A 351 16.27 11.52 6.66
C ALA A 351 16.97 10.15 6.76
N LYS A 352 16.29 9.16 7.34
CA LYS A 352 16.81 7.79 7.50
C LYS A 352 17.07 7.06 6.17
N TYR A 353 16.41 7.44 5.08
CA TYR A 353 16.59 6.86 3.76
C TYR A 353 17.67 7.55 2.95
N ARG A 354 17.96 8.84 3.22
CA ARG A 354 19.06 9.57 2.55
C ARG A 354 20.41 8.91 2.80
N SER A 355 20.66 8.48 4.04
CA SER A 355 21.87 7.71 4.42
C SER A 355 22.07 6.41 3.64
N ARG A 356 21.03 5.92 2.95
CA ARG A 356 21.05 4.67 2.16
C ARG A 356 21.13 4.93 0.65
N ASN A 357 21.39 6.17 0.23
CA ASN A 357 21.39 6.60 -1.17
C ASN A 357 20.15 6.16 -1.96
N VAL A 358 18.98 6.14 -1.31
CA VAL A 358 17.73 5.67 -1.94
C VAL A 358 17.36 6.54 -3.13
N LEU A 359 17.45 7.88 -2.99
CA LEU A 359 17.14 8.82 -4.06
C LEU A 359 18.05 8.63 -5.28
N GLU A 360 19.35 8.44 -5.06
CA GLU A 360 20.31 8.15 -6.14
C GLU A 360 19.96 6.81 -6.82
N ALA A 361 19.67 5.77 -6.04
CA ALA A 361 19.25 4.48 -6.57
C ALA A 361 17.90 4.55 -7.33
N ASP A 362 17.01 5.47 -6.95
CA ASP A 362 15.75 5.72 -7.66
C ASP A 362 16.00 6.52 -8.95
N ARG A 363 16.87 7.53 -8.94
CA ARG A 363 17.31 8.27 -10.14
C ARG A 363 17.91 7.34 -11.18
N ARG A 364 18.83 6.46 -10.79
CA ARG A 364 19.44 5.47 -11.71
C ARG A 364 18.38 4.54 -12.31
N ARG A 365 17.48 4.01 -11.47
CA ARG A 365 16.38 3.15 -11.94
C ARG A 365 15.43 3.86 -12.90
N ALA A 366 15.06 5.10 -12.62
CA ALA A 366 14.20 5.91 -13.48
C ALA A 366 14.90 6.31 -14.78
N GLY A 367 16.22 6.52 -14.75
CA GLY A 367 17.06 6.76 -15.93
C GLY A 367 17.37 5.51 -16.75
N GLY A 368 16.86 4.34 -16.37
CA GLY A 368 17.10 3.08 -17.08
C GLY A 368 18.49 2.46 -16.83
N GLU A 369 19.29 3.00 -15.92
CA GLU A 369 20.55 2.37 -15.49
C GLU A 369 20.21 1.13 -14.66
N VAL A 370 20.41 -0.04 -15.27
CA VAL A 370 20.28 -1.32 -14.58
C VAL A 370 21.39 -1.41 -13.54
N ASP A 371 21.00 -1.57 -12.27
CA ASP A 371 21.89 -1.61 -11.11
C ASP A 371 22.84 -2.82 -11.19
N GLY A 372 23.99 -2.66 -11.88
CA GLY A 372 24.98 -3.72 -12.14
C GLY A 372 25.58 -4.36 -10.87
N ARG A 373 25.39 -3.73 -9.69
CA ARG A 373 25.83 -4.29 -8.40
C ARG A 373 25.09 -5.56 -7.99
N ARG A 374 23.93 -5.85 -8.59
CA ARG A 374 23.17 -7.07 -8.26
C ARG A 374 23.76 -8.33 -8.88
N GLU A 375 24.55 -8.23 -9.95
CA GLU A 375 25.23 -9.38 -10.55
C GLU A 375 26.48 -9.78 -9.75
N GLU A 376 27.28 -8.83 -9.28
CA GLU A 376 28.51 -9.12 -8.53
C GLU A 376 28.25 -9.68 -7.12
N SER A 377 27.20 -9.23 -6.44
CA SER A 377 26.82 -9.74 -5.11
C SER A 377 26.24 -11.17 -5.18
N GLY A 378 25.71 -11.58 -6.34
CA GLY A 378 25.34 -12.97 -6.63
C GLY A 378 26.56 -13.86 -6.93
N GLN A 379 27.61 -13.31 -7.56
CA GLN A 379 28.84 -14.03 -7.84
C GLN A 379 29.69 -14.27 -6.58
N ARG A 380 29.82 -13.30 -5.67
CA ARG A 380 30.62 -13.48 -4.44
C ARG A 380 30.02 -14.47 -3.44
N ARG A 381 28.70 -14.73 -3.47
CA ARG A 381 28.07 -15.77 -2.63
C ARG A 381 28.15 -17.19 -3.20
N ARG A 382 28.55 -17.36 -4.46
CA ARG A 382 28.74 -18.70 -5.06
C ARG A 382 30.05 -19.40 -4.66
N GLY A 383 30.97 -18.71 -4.00
CA GLY A 383 32.22 -19.28 -3.48
C GLY A 383 32.10 -19.98 -2.13
N GLY A 384 31.01 -19.78 -1.38
CA GLY A 384 30.77 -20.41 -0.08
C GLY A 384 29.70 -21.49 -0.18
N ARG A 385 30.06 -22.69 -0.65
CA ARG A 385 29.21 -23.89 -0.54
C ARG A 385 29.09 -24.31 0.94
N GLY A 386 28.26 -23.62 1.70
CA GLY A 386 27.63 -24.20 2.89
C GLY A 386 26.50 -25.11 2.43
N ASN A 387 26.66 -26.42 2.61
CA ASN A 387 25.62 -27.42 2.39
C ASN A 387 24.37 -27.07 3.21
N TYR A 388 23.37 -26.43 2.59
CA TYR A 388 22.02 -26.31 3.15
C TYR A 388 21.33 -27.68 3.06
N ARG A 389 21.55 -28.53 4.06
CA ARG A 389 20.65 -29.63 4.40
C ARG A 389 19.63 -29.10 5.41
N GLY A 390 18.42 -28.84 4.95
CA GLY A 390 17.27 -28.59 5.81
C GLY A 390 17.00 -29.85 6.65
N GLY A 391 17.36 -29.80 7.93
CA GLY A 391 17.01 -30.80 8.92
C GLY A 391 15.77 -30.35 9.68
N TYR A 392 14.59 -30.81 9.26
CA TYR A 392 13.39 -30.81 10.09
C TYR A 392 13.60 -31.88 11.17
N ARG A 393 13.95 -31.50 12.40
CA ARG A 393 13.88 -32.40 13.56
C ARG A 393 12.51 -32.25 14.19
N GLY A 394 11.63 -33.22 13.92
CA GLY A 394 10.40 -33.40 14.65
C GLY A 394 10.70 -33.66 16.13
N GLY A 395 10.26 -32.75 16.99
CA GLY A 395 10.23 -32.97 18.44
C GLY A 395 9.03 -33.84 18.79
N LYS A 396 9.29 -35.02 19.33
CA LYS A 396 8.30 -35.75 20.13
C LYS A 396 8.10 -35.01 21.46
N ARG A 397 6.84 -34.79 21.83
CA ARG A 397 6.41 -34.89 23.22
C ARG A 397 5.32 -35.94 23.26
#